data_AF-A0A1H1CJD1-F1
#
_entry.id   AF-A0A1H1CJD1-F1
#
_cell.length_a   1.000
_cell.length_b   1.000
_cell.length_c   1.000
_cell.angle_alpha   90.00
_cell.angle_beta   90.00
_cell.angle_gamma   90.00
#
_symmetry.space_group_name_H-M   'P 1'
#
loop_
_entity.id
_entity.type
_entity.pdbx_description
1 polymer ?
#
loop_
_entity_poly.entity_id
_entity_poly.type
_entity_poly.pdbx_seq_one_letter_code
_entity_poly.pdbx_strand_id
1 'polypeptide(L)'
;MSDMIRYDYATIRGALDDIAQRTGVLMQQADAIRTEQNKFAGAWEDEESATAYQAVQTRWNTSFEDINDLLTRVKAAAENAVVSMQQTNSKAAQGWA
;
A
#
# COMPACT_ATOMS: atom_id res chain seq x y z
N MET A 1 -18.65 0.76 -27.44
CA MET A 1 -17.89 -0.20 -26.60
C MET A 1 -16.45 0.25 -26.34
N SER A 2 -15.65 0.63 -27.35
CA SER A 2 -14.24 1.07 -27.15
C SER A 2 -14.10 2.26 -26.19
N ASP A 3 -15.02 3.23 -26.24
CA ASP A 3 -14.97 4.43 -25.41
C ASP A 3 -15.23 4.14 -23.91
N MET A 4 -16.09 3.16 -23.61
CA MET A 4 -16.41 2.72 -22.26
C MET A 4 -15.21 1.99 -21.62
N ILE A 5 -14.52 1.13 -22.38
CA ILE A 5 -13.29 0.44 -21.93
C ILE A 5 -12.18 1.46 -21.60
N ARG A 6 -12.07 2.55 -22.38
CA ARG A 6 -11.06 3.59 -22.18
C ARG A 6 -11.34 4.44 -20.93
N TYR A 7 -12.60 4.76 -20.65
CA TYR A 7 -13.00 5.51 -19.45
C TYR A 7 -12.76 4.69 -18.16
N ASP A 8 -13.12 3.41 -18.19
CA ASP A 8 -12.84 2.49 -17.07
C ASP A 8 -11.33 2.36 -16.82
N TYR A 9 -10.51 2.32 -17.89
CA TYR A 9 -9.05 2.30 -17.77
C TYR A 9 -8.47 3.52 -17.07
N ALA A 10 -8.86 4.73 -17.50
CA ALA A 10 -8.36 5.96 -16.91
C ALA A 10 -8.76 6.08 -15.43
N THR A 11 -9.97 5.65 -15.10
CA THR A 11 -10.49 5.63 -13.73
C THR A 11 -9.72 4.66 -12.85
N ILE A 12 -9.52 3.43 -13.31
CA ILE A 12 -8.73 2.42 -12.59
C ILE A 12 -7.31 2.95 -12.40
N ARG A 13 -6.65 3.43 -13.45
CA ARG A 13 -5.27 3.93 -13.35
C ARG A 13 -5.14 5.07 -12.34
N GLY A 14 -6.07 6.04 -12.37
CA GLY A 14 -6.09 7.14 -11.41
C GLY A 14 -6.25 6.69 -9.96
N ALA A 15 -7.14 5.71 -9.71
CA ALA A 15 -7.30 5.14 -8.37
C ALA A 15 -6.02 4.44 -7.88
N LEU A 16 -5.26 3.81 -8.78
CA LEU A 16 -4.00 3.15 -8.42
C LEU A 16 -2.87 4.12 -8.12
N ASP A 17 -2.79 5.20 -8.89
CA ASP A 17 -1.81 6.24 -8.63
C ASP A 17 -2.11 6.91 -7.26
N ASP A 18 -3.39 7.14 -6.92
CA ASP A 18 -3.80 7.65 -5.60
C ASP A 18 -3.45 6.67 -4.47
N ILE A 19 -3.72 5.37 -4.65
CA ILE A 19 -3.32 4.34 -3.67
C ILE A 19 -1.80 4.35 -3.47
N ALA A 20 -1.02 4.36 -4.55
CA ALA A 20 0.44 4.37 -4.45
C ALA A 20 0.98 5.62 -3.73
N GLN A 21 0.39 6.79 -3.99
CA GLN A 21 0.75 8.02 -3.28
C GLN A 21 0.42 7.92 -1.78
N ARG A 22 -0.79 7.48 -1.43
CA ARG A 22 -1.22 7.32 -0.04
C ARG A 22 -0.38 6.29 0.71
N THR A 23 0.00 5.20 0.05
CA THR A 23 0.92 4.21 0.59
C THR A 23 2.27 4.84 0.93
N GLY A 24 2.85 5.63 0.02
CA GLY A 24 4.11 6.33 0.27
C GLY A 24 4.05 7.26 1.50
N VAL A 25 2.95 8.01 1.64
CA VAL A 25 2.72 8.88 2.80
C VAL A 25 2.58 8.06 4.09
N LEU A 26 1.82 6.95 4.06
CA LEU A 26 1.66 6.06 5.22
C LEU A 26 3.01 5.47 5.66
N MET A 27 3.84 5.03 4.72
CA MET A 27 5.17 4.50 5.02
C MET A 27 6.07 5.56 5.68
N GLN A 28 6.07 6.79 5.18
CA GLN A 28 6.84 7.88 5.78
C GLN A 28 6.40 8.20 7.21
N GLN A 29 5.08 8.23 7.47
CA GLN A 29 4.56 8.45 8.82
C GLN A 29 4.93 7.33 9.77
N ALA A 30 4.89 6.07 9.30
CA ALA A 30 5.28 4.93 10.11
C ALA A 30 6.77 4.92 10.46
N ASP A 31 7.65 5.27 9.51
CA ASP A 31 9.08 5.41 9.79
C ASP A 31 9.37 6.53 10.78
N ALA A 32 8.61 7.64 10.73
CA ALA A 32 8.70 8.70 11.72
C ALA A 32 8.30 8.19 13.12
N ILE A 33 7.19 7.46 13.22
CA ILE A 33 6.74 6.88 14.49
C ILE A 33 7.76 5.88 15.04
N ARG A 34 8.32 5.01 14.19
CA ARG A 34 9.38 4.06 14.58
C ARG A 34 10.62 4.80 15.08
N THR A 35 10.99 5.90 14.43
CA THR A 35 12.12 6.74 14.85
C THR A 35 11.87 7.36 16.22
N GLU A 36 10.68 7.91 16.45
CA GLU A 36 10.32 8.45 17.77
C GLU A 36 10.29 7.35 18.82
N GLN A 37 9.75 6.17 18.49
CA GLN A 37 9.70 5.03 19.41
C GLN A 37 11.10 4.62 19.92
N ASN A 38 12.08 4.55 19.02
CA ASN A 38 13.44 4.18 19.37
C ASN A 38 14.09 5.15 20.40
N LYS A 39 13.65 6.40 20.47
CA LYS A 39 14.14 7.36 21.48
C LYS A 39 13.69 7.01 22.90
N PHE A 40 12.55 6.34 23.04
CA PHE A 40 11.99 5.99 24.35
C PHE A 40 12.45 4.61 24.85
N ALA A 41 13.10 3.79 24.01
CA ALA A 41 13.51 2.43 24.38
C ALA A 41 14.45 2.37 25.62
N GLY A 42 15.18 3.44 25.93
CA GLY A 42 16.01 3.56 27.12
C GLY A 42 15.55 4.62 28.14
N ALA A 43 14.36 5.19 27.95
CA ALA A 43 13.83 6.25 28.81
C ALA A 43 13.00 5.72 29.99
N TRP A 44 12.72 4.41 30.03
CA TRP A 44 11.88 3.80 31.06
C TRP A 44 12.72 3.44 32.28
N GLU A 45 12.38 4.02 33.43
CA GLU A 45 13.07 3.78 34.71
C GLU A 45 12.59 2.48 35.41
N ASP A 46 11.40 1.99 35.07
CA ASP A 46 10.81 0.77 35.63
C ASP A 46 10.62 -0.33 34.55
N GLU A 47 10.70 -1.59 34.97
CA GLU A 47 10.65 -2.77 34.09
C GLU A 47 9.23 -3.07 33.56
N GLU A 48 8.19 -2.67 34.29
CA GLU A 48 6.78 -2.90 33.92
C GLU A 48 6.36 -2.00 32.75
N SER A 49 6.69 -0.71 32.84
CA SER A 49 6.55 0.32 31.81
C SER A 49 7.38 -0.02 30.58
N ALA A 50 8.63 -0.50 30.77
CA ALA A 50 9.45 -0.96 29.65
C ALA A 50 8.80 -2.13 28.91
N THR A 51 8.25 -3.10 29.64
CA THR A 51 7.55 -4.26 29.07
C THR A 51 6.26 -3.86 28.34
N ALA A 52 5.44 -3.02 28.96
CA ALA A 52 4.20 -2.52 28.37
C ALA A 52 4.49 -1.73 27.08
N TYR A 53 5.54 -0.91 27.09
CA TYR A 53 5.99 -0.17 25.92
C TYR A 53 6.44 -1.10 24.78
N GLN A 54 7.28 -2.09 25.07
CA GLN A 54 7.74 -3.07 24.09
C GLN A 54 6.57 -3.84 23.45
N ALA A 55 5.53 -4.16 24.22
CA ALA A 55 4.33 -4.82 23.70
C ALA A 55 3.58 -3.92 22.70
N VAL A 56 3.41 -2.63 23.01
CA VAL A 56 2.79 -1.66 22.10
C VAL A 56 3.65 -1.45 20.85
N GLN A 57 4.96 -1.31 21.01
CA GLN A 57 5.92 -1.16 19.92
C GLN A 57 5.86 -2.37 18.96
N THR A 58 5.86 -3.58 19.50
CA THR A 58 5.76 -4.81 18.71
C THR A 58 4.45 -4.86 17.94
N ARG A 59 3.32 -4.59 18.61
CA ARG A 59 2.01 -4.57 17.95
C ARG A 59 1.94 -3.56 16.81
N TRP A 60 2.50 -2.38 17.03
CA TRP A 60 2.57 -1.32 16.00
C TRP A 60 3.36 -1.78 14.79
N ASN A 61 4.57 -2.33 15.00
CA ASN A 61 5.44 -2.80 13.92
C ASN A 61 4.78 -3.92 13.11
N THR A 62 4.17 -4.91 13.78
CA THR A 62 3.45 -6.01 13.09
C THR A 62 2.27 -5.48 12.28
N SER A 63 1.46 -4.59 12.86
CA SER A 63 0.30 -4.02 12.15
C SER A 63 0.73 -3.20 10.93
N PHE A 64 1.88 -2.54 11.01
CA PHE A 64 2.45 -1.80 9.89
C PHE A 64 2.93 -2.73 8.76
N GLU A 65 3.62 -3.83 9.09
CA GLU A 65 4.02 -4.85 8.13
C GLU A 65 2.80 -5.43 7.38
N ASP A 66 1.73 -5.75 8.11
CA ASP A 66 0.47 -6.25 7.52
C ASP A 66 -0.15 -5.25 6.53
N ILE A 67 -0.17 -3.96 6.89
CA ILE A 67 -0.67 -2.90 6.01
C ILE A 67 0.20 -2.77 4.76
N ASN A 68 1.52 -2.81 4.91
CA ASN A 68 2.45 -2.71 3.80
C ASN A 68 2.30 -3.89 2.83
N ASP A 69 2.15 -5.10 3.36
CA ASP A 69 1.89 -6.31 2.58
C ASP A 69 0.56 -6.23 1.82
N LEU A 70 -0.50 -5.77 2.49
CA LEU A 70 -1.81 -5.57 1.85
C LEU A 70 -1.71 -4.55 0.71
N LEU A 71 -1.08 -3.41 0.93
CA LEU A 71 -0.93 -2.35 -0.07
C LEU A 71 -0.09 -2.82 -1.26
N THR A 72 0.97 -3.60 -1.00
CA THR A 72 1.78 -4.23 -2.04
C THR A 72 0.95 -5.18 -2.90
N ARG A 73 0.09 -6.00 -2.28
CA ARG A 73 -0.82 -6.91 -2.99
C ARG A 73 -1.86 -6.15 -3.81
N VAL A 74 -2.44 -5.07 -3.28
CA VAL A 74 -3.40 -4.21 -3.99
C VAL A 74 -2.75 -3.59 -5.23
N LYS A 75 -1.55 -3.04 -5.08
CA LYS A 75 -0.78 -2.49 -6.20
C LYS A 75 -0.54 -3.55 -7.28
N ALA A 76 -0.04 -4.73 -6.90
CA ALA A 76 0.24 -5.81 -7.84
C ALA A 76 -1.03 -6.31 -8.55
N ALA A 77 -2.12 -6.51 -7.82
CA ALA A 77 -3.41 -6.93 -8.39
C ALA A 77 -3.89 -5.94 -9.45
N ALA A 78 -3.66 -4.66 -9.22
CA ALA A 78 -4.16 -3.64 -10.10
C ALA A 78 -3.26 -3.33 -11.31
N GLU A 79 -1.94 -3.46 -11.16
CA GLU A 79 -1.02 -3.52 -12.30
C GLU A 79 -1.38 -4.70 -13.22
N ASN A 80 -1.70 -5.86 -12.64
CA ASN A 80 -2.17 -7.02 -13.40
C ASN A 80 -3.50 -6.78 -14.11
N ALA A 81 -4.46 -6.10 -13.46
CA ALA A 81 -5.73 -5.74 -14.07
C ALA A 81 -5.54 -4.82 -15.30
N VAL A 82 -4.66 -3.82 -15.18
CA VAL A 82 -4.27 -2.93 -16.28
C VAL A 82 -3.67 -3.71 -17.44
N VAL A 83 -2.72 -4.62 -17.19
CA VAL A 83 -2.09 -5.44 -18.23
C VAL A 83 -3.11 -6.35 -18.92
N SER A 84 -3.97 -7.01 -18.14
CA SER A 84 -5.01 -7.91 -18.68
C SER A 84 -6.01 -7.17 -19.58
N MET A 85 -6.42 -5.96 -19.18
CA MET A 85 -7.31 -5.12 -20.00
C MET A 85 -6.62 -4.60 -21.26
N GLN A 86 -5.34 -4.22 -21.21
CA GLN A 86 -4.56 -3.84 -22.41
C GLN A 86 -4.46 -5.00 -23.40
N GLN A 87 -4.20 -6.21 -22.91
CA GLN A 87 -4.18 -7.42 -23.75
C GLN A 87 -5.55 -7.69 -24.38
N THR A 88 -6.63 -7.53 -23.62
CA THR A 88 -8.00 -7.72 -24.11
C THR A 88 -8.34 -6.69 -25.19
N ASN A 89 -7.99 -5.42 -24.98
CA ASN A 89 -8.21 -4.37 -25.97
C ASN A 89 -7.38 -4.59 -27.25
N SER A 90 -6.13 -5.02 -27.13
CA SER A 90 -5.30 -5.38 -28.29
C SER A 90 -5.89 -6.53 -29.10
N LYS A 91 -6.42 -7.57 -28.43
CA LYS A 91 -7.10 -8.69 -29.10
C LYS A 91 -8.39 -8.25 -29.77
N ALA A 92 -9.20 -7.42 -29.12
CA ALA A 92 -10.42 -6.88 -29.70
C ALA A 92 -10.13 -6.00 -30.92
N ALA A 93 -9.11 -5.15 -30.86
CA ALA A 93 -8.68 -4.32 -31.98
C ALA A 93 -8.18 -5.16 -33.17
N GLN A 94 -7.47 -6.26 -32.92
CA GLN A 94 -7.05 -7.20 -33.98
C GLN A 94 -8.20 -8.01 -34.57
N GLY A 95 -9.23 -8.34 -33.77
CA GLY A 95 -10.40 -9.07 -34.25
C GLY A 95 -11.42 -8.20 -35.01
N TRP A 96 -11.28 -6.88 -34.96
CA TRP A 96 -12.10 -5.91 -35.71
C TRP A 96 -11.36 -5.31 -36.91
N ALA A 97 -10.07 -5.64 -37.08
CA ALA A 97 -9.29 -5.35 -38.29
C ALA A 97 -9.49 -6.46 -39.33
#